data_AF-A0A8S0FRQ3-F1
#
_entry.id   AF-A0A8S0FRQ3-F1
#
_cell.length_a   1.000
_cell.length_b   1.000
_cell.length_c   1.000
_cell.angle_alpha   90.00
_cell.angle_beta   90.00
_cell.angle_gamma   90.00
#
_symmetry.space_group_name_H-M   'P 1'
#
loop_
_entity.id
_entity.type
_entity.pdbx_description
1 polymer ?
#
loop_
_entity_poly.entity_id
_entity_poly.type
_entity_poly.pdbx_seq_one_letter_code
_entity_poly.pdbx_strand_id
1 'polypeptide(L)'
;MIVNNFVSFIFTLFSLELSQFGTQLAPLWFPTSIMMVAFYRHAGRMWPGIALSCSLGNIAASILLFSTSSLNMTWTTINIVEAVVGAVLLRKLLPWYNPLQNLADWLRLALGSAIIPPLLGGVLVVLLTPGDDPLRAFLIWVLSESIGALALVPLGLLFKPHYLLRHRNP
;
A
#
# COMPACT_ATOMS: atom_id res chain seq x y z
N MET A 1 12.74 11.34 3.45
CA MET A 1 11.77 10.93 4.51
C MET A 1 10.53 11.82 4.51
N ILE A 2 10.67 13.16 4.49
CA ILE A 2 9.53 14.12 4.43
C ILE A 2 8.63 13.90 3.20
N VAL A 3 9.21 13.63 2.02
CA VAL A 3 8.46 13.38 0.77
C VAL A 3 7.56 12.14 0.87
N ASN A 4 7.98 11.08 1.55
CA ASN A 4 7.13 9.88 1.72
C ASN A 4 5.95 10.16 2.66
N ASN A 5 6.11 11.00 3.68
CA ASN A 5 5.02 11.31 4.60
C ASN A 5 3.90 12.10 3.90
N PHE A 6 4.28 13.11 3.10
CA PHE A 6 3.30 13.91 2.34
C PHE A 6 2.57 13.09 1.26
N VAL A 7 3.27 12.21 0.56
CA VAL A 7 2.68 11.33 -0.45
C VAL A 7 1.73 10.32 0.20
N SER A 8 2.16 9.62 1.27
CA SER A 8 1.27 8.73 2.01
C SER A 8 0.05 9.46 2.53
N PHE A 9 0.21 10.66 3.10
CA PHE A 9 -0.88 11.50 3.58
C PHE A 9 -1.90 11.86 2.48
N ILE A 10 -1.45 12.36 1.32
CA ILE A 10 -2.36 12.72 0.21
C ILE A 10 -3.13 11.49 -0.28
N PHE A 11 -2.47 10.36 -0.46
CA PHE A 11 -3.13 9.15 -0.96
C PHE A 11 -4.04 8.49 0.07
N THR A 12 -3.71 8.57 1.37
CA THR A 12 -4.65 8.18 2.43
C THR A 12 -5.87 9.09 2.41
N LEU A 13 -5.69 10.41 2.33
CA LEU A 13 -6.81 11.35 2.24
C LEU A 13 -7.68 11.05 1.01
N PHE A 14 -7.08 10.87 -0.16
CA PHE A 14 -7.80 10.55 -1.39
C PHE A 14 -8.54 9.21 -1.31
N SER A 15 -7.92 8.19 -0.73
CA SER A 15 -8.53 6.88 -0.42
C SER A 15 -9.78 7.02 0.44
N LEU A 16 -9.68 7.79 1.53
CA LEU A 16 -10.76 8.00 2.48
C LEU A 16 -11.88 8.87 1.90
N GLU A 17 -11.58 9.92 1.13
CA GLU A 17 -12.56 10.73 0.39
C GLU A 17 -13.34 9.86 -0.62
N LEU A 18 -12.66 9.04 -1.42
CA LEU A 18 -13.32 8.09 -2.34
C LEU A 18 -14.22 7.10 -1.60
N SER A 19 -13.81 6.67 -0.41
CA SER A 19 -14.61 5.79 0.44
C SER A 19 -15.89 6.47 0.98
N GLN A 20 -15.88 7.81 1.12
CA GLN A 20 -17.05 8.58 1.52
C GLN A 20 -18.00 8.87 0.35
N PHE A 21 -17.49 9.14 -0.84
CA PHE A 21 -18.31 9.43 -2.03
C PHE A 21 -18.85 8.19 -2.75
N GLY A 22 -18.22 7.02 -2.57
CA GLY A 22 -18.55 5.79 -3.30
C GLY A 22 -19.31 4.76 -2.47
N THR A 23 -20.64 4.87 -2.37
CA THR A 23 -21.48 3.80 -1.78
C THR A 23 -21.60 2.54 -2.66
N GLN A 24 -20.90 2.48 -3.82
CA GLN A 24 -21.01 1.38 -4.80
C GLN A 24 -19.68 0.81 -5.32
N LEU A 25 -18.53 1.39 -4.97
CA LEU A 25 -17.21 0.89 -5.40
C LEU A 25 -16.38 0.53 -4.17
N ALA A 26 -15.67 -0.60 -4.21
CA ALA A 26 -14.81 -1.02 -3.10
C ALA A 26 -13.81 0.13 -2.76
N PRO A 27 -13.68 0.52 -1.48
CA PRO A 27 -12.86 1.65 -1.07
C PRO A 27 -11.40 1.45 -1.51
N LEU A 28 -10.86 2.32 -2.36
CA LEU A 28 -9.49 2.18 -2.84
C LEU A 28 -8.51 2.43 -1.69
N TRP A 29 -7.72 1.43 -1.26
CA TRP A 29 -6.79 1.59 -0.13
C TRP A 29 -5.33 1.71 -0.60
N PHE A 30 -4.85 2.94 -0.68
CA PHE A 30 -3.51 3.28 -1.18
C PHE A 30 -2.34 3.24 -0.15
N PRO A 31 -2.54 3.42 1.17
CA PRO A 31 -1.44 3.52 2.13
C PRO A 31 -0.49 2.31 2.13
N THR A 32 -1.05 1.11 2.11
CA THR A 32 -0.31 -0.17 2.11
C THR A 32 0.55 -0.31 0.85
N SER A 33 -0.01 0.06 -0.30
CA SER A 33 0.69 0.00 -1.60
C SER A 33 1.89 0.96 -1.66
N ILE A 34 1.74 2.18 -1.14
CA ILE A 34 2.85 3.16 -1.07
C ILE A 34 3.93 2.67 -0.12
N MET A 35 3.53 2.16 1.05
CA MET A 35 4.47 1.62 2.03
C MET A 35 5.23 0.41 1.45
N MET A 36 4.56 -0.47 0.72
CA MET A 36 5.15 -1.61 0.02
C MET A 36 6.19 -1.18 -1.01
N VAL A 37 5.87 -0.21 -1.86
CA VAL A 37 6.81 0.39 -2.81
C VAL A 37 8.00 1.01 -2.07
N ALA A 38 7.74 1.77 -1.01
CA ALA A 38 8.79 2.41 -0.23
C ALA A 38 9.75 1.36 0.39
N PHE A 39 9.23 0.27 0.94
CA PHE A 39 10.04 -0.85 1.44
C PHE A 39 10.80 -1.54 0.32
N TYR A 40 10.19 -1.77 -0.85
CA TYR A 40 10.87 -2.38 -1.99
C TYR A 40 12.10 -1.56 -2.41
N ARG A 41 11.99 -0.23 -2.47
CA ARG A 41 13.06 0.64 -3.00
C ARG A 41 14.18 0.97 -2.01
N HIS A 42 13.96 0.83 -0.71
CA HIS A 42 14.88 1.29 0.32
C HIS A 42 15.48 0.14 1.14
N ALA A 43 16.76 0.21 1.50
CA ALA A 43 17.43 -0.83 2.30
C ALA A 43 16.65 -1.18 3.58
N GLY A 44 16.69 -2.45 3.98
CA GLY A 44 15.90 -2.99 5.11
C GLY A 44 16.06 -2.23 6.43
N ARG A 45 17.24 -1.62 6.66
CA ARG A 45 17.50 -0.77 7.84
C ARG A 45 16.59 0.46 7.92
N MET A 46 16.03 0.93 6.81
CA MET A 46 15.15 2.09 6.77
C MET A 46 13.67 1.74 6.88
N TRP A 47 13.34 0.45 6.88
CA TRP A 47 11.94 -0.02 6.95
C TRP A 47 11.23 0.45 8.22
N PRO A 48 11.82 0.38 9.43
CA PRO A 48 11.13 0.88 10.62
C PRO A 48 10.77 2.36 10.52
N GLY A 49 11.66 3.19 9.96
CA GLY A 49 11.40 4.62 9.76
C GLY A 49 10.31 4.89 8.72
N ILE A 50 10.25 4.10 7.65
CA ILE A 50 9.19 4.19 6.64
C ILE A 50 7.84 3.75 7.24
N ALA A 51 7.81 2.65 8.01
CA ALA A 51 6.62 2.16 8.68
C ALA A 51 6.04 3.21 9.63
N LEU A 52 6.91 3.83 10.46
CA LEU A 52 6.51 4.92 11.36
C LEU A 52 5.96 6.11 10.59
N SER A 53 6.63 6.51 9.51
CA SER A 53 6.20 7.65 8.69
C SER A 53 4.84 7.40 8.02
N CYS A 54 4.63 6.21 7.46
CA CYS A 54 3.35 5.87 6.82
C CYS A 54 2.23 5.73 7.86
N SER A 55 2.52 5.17 9.03
CA SER A 55 1.57 5.06 10.13
C SER A 55 1.14 6.43 10.63
N LEU A 56 2.08 7.36 10.80
CA LEU A 56 1.80 8.75 11.19
C LEU A 56 0.95 9.48 10.14
N GLY A 57 1.26 9.30 8.85
CA GLY A 57 0.46 9.86 7.75
C GLY A 57 -0.97 9.30 7.74
N ASN A 58 -1.12 7.99 7.99
CA ASN A 58 -2.42 7.33 8.05
C ASN A 58 -3.26 7.81 9.25
N ILE A 59 -2.62 7.96 10.42
CA ILE A 59 -3.26 8.50 11.63
C ILE A 59 -3.66 9.96 11.41
N ALA A 60 -2.79 10.79 10.83
CA ALA A 60 -3.09 12.19 10.55
C ALA A 60 -4.28 12.36 9.60
N ALA A 61 -4.34 11.58 8.52
CA ALA A 61 -5.47 11.59 7.59
C ALA A 61 -6.77 11.09 8.25
N SER A 62 -6.67 10.06 9.10
CA SER A 62 -7.83 9.53 9.84
C SER A 62 -8.38 10.56 10.84
N ILE A 63 -7.51 11.28 11.55
CA ILE A 63 -7.92 12.35 12.48
C ILE A 63 -8.62 13.49 11.74
N LEU A 64 -8.12 13.87 10.55
CA LEU A 64 -8.72 14.94 9.75
C LEU A 64 -10.11 14.59 9.22
N LEU A 65 -10.37 13.32 8.87
CA LEU A 65 -11.61 12.92 8.21
C LEU A 65 -12.65 12.29 9.15
N PHE A 66 -12.24 11.59 10.21
CA PHE A 66 -13.14 10.75 11.01
C PHE A 66 -13.00 10.91 12.54
N SER A 67 -12.39 12.01 13.01
CA SER A 67 -12.17 12.31 14.44
C SER A 67 -11.31 11.27 15.18
N THR A 68 -10.75 11.63 16.33
CA THR A 68 -9.75 10.81 17.07
C THR A 68 -10.29 9.47 17.58
N SER A 69 -11.61 9.33 17.73
CA SER A 69 -12.26 8.13 18.28
C SER A 69 -12.31 6.92 17.33
N SER A 70 -11.97 7.08 16.05
CA SER A 70 -11.97 6.01 15.04
C SER A 70 -10.60 5.37 14.80
N LEU A 71 -9.57 5.79 15.56
CA LEU A 71 -8.21 5.29 15.40
C LEU A 71 -8.09 3.83 15.85
N ASN A 72 -8.01 2.93 14.88
CA ASN A 72 -7.80 1.50 15.13
C ASN A 72 -6.36 1.08 14.80
N MET A 73 -5.56 0.79 15.82
CA MET A 73 -4.18 0.35 15.66
C MET A 73 -4.06 -1.02 14.96
N THR A 74 -5.11 -1.84 15.01
CA THR A 74 -5.14 -3.14 14.32
C THR A 74 -5.00 -2.97 12.81
N TRP A 75 -5.69 -1.97 12.22
CA TRP A 75 -5.68 -1.71 10.78
C TRP A 75 -4.30 -1.28 10.31
N THR A 76 -3.63 -0.44 11.10
CA THR A 76 -2.25 -0.02 10.83
C THR A 76 -1.29 -1.19 10.88
N THR A 77 -1.49 -2.11 11.83
CA THR A 77 -0.66 -3.31 11.97
C THR A 77 -0.81 -4.24 10.77
N ILE A 78 -2.05 -4.47 10.31
CA ILE A 78 -2.34 -5.29 9.12
C ILE A 78 -1.67 -4.68 7.88
N ASN A 79 -1.82 -3.38 7.66
CA ASN A 79 -1.19 -2.67 6.53
C ASN A 79 0.34 -2.81 6.55
N ILE A 80 0.99 -2.73 7.73
CA ILE A 80 2.44 -2.92 7.84
C ILE A 80 2.83 -4.36 7.45
N VAL A 81 2.09 -5.36 7.95
CA VAL A 81 2.36 -6.78 7.63
C VAL A 81 2.22 -7.01 6.12
N GLU A 82 1.14 -6.55 5.49
CA GLU A 82 0.93 -6.68 4.05
C GLU A 82 2.04 -6.00 3.25
N ALA A 83 2.40 -4.77 3.60
CA ALA A 83 3.45 -4.03 2.92
C ALA A 83 4.82 -4.71 3.05
N VAL A 84 5.15 -5.26 4.23
CA VAL A 84 6.40 -6.01 4.43
C VAL A 84 6.40 -7.28 3.60
N VAL A 85 5.33 -8.08 3.67
CA VAL A 85 5.22 -9.33 2.92
C VAL A 85 5.31 -9.07 1.42
N GLY A 86 4.57 -8.08 0.92
CA GLY A 86 4.63 -7.71 -0.50
C GLY A 86 6.01 -7.23 -0.91
N ALA A 87 6.66 -6.37 -0.13
CA ALA A 87 8.00 -5.90 -0.45
C ALA A 87 9.04 -7.03 -0.45
N VAL A 88 8.96 -7.97 0.50
CA VAL A 88 9.83 -9.15 0.55
C VAL A 88 9.60 -10.05 -0.68
N LEU A 89 8.34 -10.33 -1.02
CA LEU A 89 8.00 -11.15 -2.19
C LEU A 89 8.47 -10.49 -3.48
N LEU A 90 8.19 -9.21 -3.68
CA LEU A 90 8.64 -8.47 -4.86
C LEU A 90 10.18 -8.47 -4.98
N ARG A 91 10.91 -8.31 -3.87
CA ARG A 91 12.39 -8.37 -3.88
C ARG A 91 12.96 -9.75 -4.20
N LYS A 92 12.20 -10.81 -3.91
CA LYS A 92 12.60 -12.20 -4.21
C LYS A 92 12.19 -12.64 -5.61
N LEU A 93 11.04 -12.17 -6.09
CA LEU A 93 10.45 -12.60 -7.36
C LEU A 93 10.89 -11.75 -8.55
N LEU A 94 11.17 -10.45 -8.34
CA LEU A 94 11.50 -9.52 -9.43
C LEU A 94 13.00 -9.25 -9.54
N PRO A 95 13.52 -9.14 -10.78
CA PRO A 95 14.91 -8.75 -11.01
C PRO A 95 15.14 -7.27 -10.65
N TRP A 96 16.20 -7.00 -9.88
CA TRP A 96 16.50 -5.67 -9.33
C TRP A 96 16.74 -4.57 -10.37
N TYR A 97 17.32 -4.91 -11.53
CA TYR A 97 17.74 -3.92 -12.54
C TYR A 97 16.58 -3.47 -13.45
N ASN A 98 15.72 -4.41 -13.87
CA ASN A 98 14.53 -4.12 -14.68
C ASN A 98 13.35 -4.99 -14.22
N PRO A 99 12.59 -4.54 -13.21
CA PRO A 99 11.60 -5.38 -12.54
C PRO A 99 10.37 -5.76 -13.38
N LEU A 100 10.17 -5.14 -14.56
CA LEU A 100 8.99 -5.36 -15.41
C LEU A 100 9.37 -5.36 -16.89
N GLN A 101 10.09 -6.38 -17.36
CA GLN A 101 10.42 -6.51 -18.78
C GLN A 101 9.45 -7.40 -19.54
N ASN A 102 9.05 -8.51 -18.92
CA ASN A 102 8.28 -9.56 -19.58
C ASN A 102 6.94 -9.79 -18.86
N LEU A 103 5.99 -10.42 -19.55
CA LEU A 103 4.69 -10.77 -18.96
C LEU A 103 4.84 -11.60 -17.68
N ALA A 104 5.85 -12.46 -17.61
CA ALA A 104 6.16 -13.25 -16.41
C ALA A 104 6.48 -12.36 -15.19
N ASP A 105 7.15 -11.22 -15.38
CA ASP A 105 7.48 -10.30 -14.29
C ASP A 105 6.24 -9.50 -13.86
N TRP A 106 5.36 -9.16 -14.80
CA TRP A 106 4.04 -8.59 -14.49
C TRP A 106 3.18 -9.55 -13.69
N LEU A 107 3.19 -10.84 -14.03
CA LEU A 107 2.50 -11.88 -13.25
C LEU A 107 3.11 -12.03 -11.85
N ARG A 108 4.43 -12.03 -11.73
CA ARG A 108 5.14 -12.06 -10.43
C ARG A 108 4.84 -10.84 -9.57
N LEU A 109 4.73 -9.66 -10.18
CA LEU A 109 4.28 -8.45 -9.50
C LEU A 109 2.86 -8.63 -8.98
N ALA A 110 1.92 -9.01 -9.85
CA ALA A 110 0.52 -9.19 -9.47
C ALA A 110 0.38 -10.21 -8.32
N LEU A 111 1.11 -11.33 -8.39
CA LEU A 111 1.15 -12.33 -7.32
C LEU A 111 1.76 -11.78 -6.03
N GLY A 112 2.91 -11.13 -6.14
CA GLY A 112 3.70 -10.62 -5.01
C GLY A 112 3.12 -9.38 -4.32
N SER A 113 2.24 -8.62 -4.99
CA SER A 113 1.66 -7.39 -4.44
C SER A 113 0.14 -7.38 -4.34
N ALA A 114 -0.57 -7.90 -5.35
CA ALA A 114 -2.03 -7.74 -5.46
C ALA A 114 -2.83 -9.00 -5.14
N ILE A 115 -2.17 -10.13 -4.87
CA ILE A 115 -2.85 -11.39 -4.53
C ILE A 115 -2.41 -11.85 -3.15
N ILE A 116 -1.12 -12.18 -2.98
CA ILE A 116 -0.66 -12.79 -1.72
C ILE A 116 -0.80 -11.84 -0.52
N PRO A 117 -0.34 -10.57 -0.57
CA PRO A 117 -0.50 -9.66 0.56
C PRO A 117 -1.98 -9.35 0.87
N PRO A 118 -2.84 -8.97 -0.10
CA PRO A 118 -4.26 -8.71 0.15
C PRO A 118 -5.01 -9.88 0.79
N LEU A 119 -4.74 -11.11 0.34
CA LEU A 119 -5.33 -12.32 0.93
C LEU A 119 -4.87 -12.51 2.38
N LEU A 120 -3.60 -12.29 2.65
CA LEU A 120 -3.06 -12.34 4.02
C LEU A 120 -3.72 -11.27 4.90
N GLY A 121 -3.83 -10.03 4.42
CA GLY A 121 -4.49 -8.94 5.15
C GLY A 121 -5.96 -9.25 5.43
N GLY A 122 -6.69 -9.73 4.43
CA GLY A 122 -8.08 -10.14 4.58
C GLY A 122 -8.27 -11.21 5.66
N VAL A 123 -7.40 -12.23 5.70
CA VAL A 123 -7.41 -13.24 6.76
C VAL A 123 -7.15 -12.60 8.13
N LEU A 124 -6.16 -11.70 8.24
CA LEU A 124 -5.86 -11.01 9.49
C LEU A 124 -7.00 -10.11 9.95
N VAL A 125 -7.72 -9.45 9.04
CA VAL A 125 -8.91 -8.65 9.37
C VAL A 125 -9.98 -9.50 10.02
N VAL A 126 -10.30 -10.64 9.41
CA VAL A 126 -11.32 -11.56 9.96
C VAL A 126 -10.93 -12.08 11.34
N LEU A 127 -9.65 -12.37 11.56
CA LEU A 127 -9.16 -12.89 12.84
C LEU A 127 -9.06 -11.82 13.93
N LEU A 128 -8.68 -10.59 13.58
CA LEU A 128 -8.35 -9.53 14.54
C LEU A 128 -9.49 -8.51 14.74
N THR A 129 -10.49 -8.51 13.87
CA THR A 129 -11.65 -7.61 13.95
C THR A 129 -12.94 -8.44 13.89
N PRO A 130 -13.37 -9.03 15.02
CA PRO A 130 -14.61 -9.79 15.07
C PRO A 130 -15.79 -8.88 14.74
N GLY A 131 -16.63 -9.29 13.80
CA GLY A 131 -17.82 -8.57 13.38
C GLY A 131 -18.87 -9.51 12.80
N ASP A 132 -20.07 -8.98 12.57
CA ASP A 132 -21.25 -9.78 12.20
C ASP A 132 -21.18 -10.38 10.78
N ASP A 133 -20.34 -9.82 9.90
CA ASP A 133 -20.18 -10.27 8.51
C ASP A 133 -18.69 -10.37 8.10
N PRO A 134 -18.01 -11.47 8.49
CA PRO A 134 -16.58 -11.65 8.23
C PRO A 134 -16.27 -11.86 6.74
N LEU A 135 -17.18 -12.47 5.98
CA LEU A 135 -16.96 -12.71 4.55
C LEU A 135 -16.98 -11.40 3.77
N ARG A 136 -17.94 -10.51 4.06
CA ARG A 136 -17.97 -9.18 3.45
C ARG A 136 -16.75 -8.35 3.82
N ALA A 137 -16.33 -8.37 5.09
CA ALA A 137 -15.12 -7.67 5.53
C ALA A 137 -13.88 -8.18 4.80
N PHE A 138 -13.73 -9.50 4.65
CA PHE A 138 -12.66 -10.13 3.88
C PHE A 138 -12.67 -9.67 2.42
N LEU A 139 -13.81 -9.79 1.73
CA LEU A 139 -13.92 -9.46 0.31
C LEU A 139 -13.65 -7.99 0.04
N ILE A 140 -14.20 -7.10 0.87
CA ILE A 140 -13.95 -5.66 0.76
C ILE A 140 -12.45 -5.39 0.93
N TRP A 141 -11.82 -5.93 1.99
CA TRP A 141 -10.40 -5.70 2.25
C TRP A 141 -9.52 -6.17 1.08
N VAL A 142 -9.71 -7.42 0.65
CA VAL A 142 -8.91 -8.02 -0.42
C VAL A 142 -9.06 -7.22 -1.71
N LEU A 143 -10.29 -6.92 -2.13
CA LEU A 143 -10.53 -6.18 -3.38
C LEU A 143 -9.93 -4.78 -3.31
N SER A 144 -10.12 -4.08 -2.20
CA SER A 144 -9.57 -2.75 -1.95
C SER A 144 -8.04 -2.70 -2.06
N GLU A 145 -7.36 -3.61 -1.36
CA GLU A 145 -5.90 -3.72 -1.35
C GLU A 145 -5.35 -4.18 -2.71
N SER A 146 -5.99 -5.16 -3.35
CA SER A 146 -5.62 -5.63 -4.69
C SER A 146 -5.67 -4.51 -5.73
N ILE A 147 -6.74 -3.72 -5.74
CA ILE A 147 -6.88 -2.61 -6.69
C ILE A 147 -5.84 -1.51 -6.39
N GLY A 148 -5.65 -1.17 -5.10
CA GLY A 148 -4.61 -0.23 -4.67
C GLY A 148 -3.20 -0.66 -5.13
N ALA A 149 -2.90 -1.95 -4.99
CA ALA A 149 -1.61 -2.51 -5.35
C ALA A 149 -1.38 -2.48 -6.87
N LEU A 150 -2.38 -2.88 -7.67
CA LEU A 150 -2.28 -2.83 -9.13
C LEU A 150 -2.20 -1.40 -9.66
N ALA A 151 -2.83 -0.43 -8.99
CA ALA A 151 -2.77 0.96 -9.38
C ALA A 151 -1.38 1.59 -9.09
N LEU A 152 -0.83 1.37 -7.89
CA LEU A 152 0.35 2.12 -7.43
C LEU A 152 1.68 1.37 -7.47
N VAL A 153 1.69 0.04 -7.28
CA VAL A 153 2.94 -0.71 -7.22
C VAL A 153 3.70 -0.69 -8.56
N PRO A 154 3.07 -0.95 -9.72
CA PRO A 154 3.75 -0.85 -11.01
C PRO A 154 4.31 0.55 -11.26
N LEU A 155 3.54 1.60 -10.96
CA LEU A 155 3.97 2.99 -11.10
C LEU A 155 5.19 3.27 -10.22
N GLY A 156 5.15 2.83 -8.95
CA GLY A 156 6.23 3.01 -7.99
C GLY A 156 7.52 2.29 -8.36
N LEU A 157 7.43 1.12 -8.98
CA LEU A 157 8.57 0.34 -9.46
C LEU A 157 9.18 0.91 -10.75
N LEU A 158 8.34 1.39 -11.67
CA LEU A 158 8.78 1.97 -12.95
C LEU A 158 9.33 3.39 -12.82
N PHE A 159 8.94 4.13 -11.78
CA PHE A 159 9.36 5.52 -11.58
C PHE A 159 10.88 5.63 -11.38
N LYS A 160 11.67 5.87 -12.44
CA LYS A 160 13.12 6.13 -12.37
C LYS A 160 13.39 7.63 -12.18
N PRO A 161 13.88 8.09 -11.02
CA PRO A 161 14.12 9.52 -10.75
C PRO A 161 15.09 10.19 -11.74
N HIS A 162 15.99 9.40 -12.34
CA HIS A 162 17.04 9.87 -13.23
C HIS A 162 16.54 10.39 -14.58
N TYR A 163 15.30 10.08 -15.00
CA TYR A 163 14.74 10.62 -16.25
C TYR A 163 14.34 12.10 -16.14
N LEU A 164 13.96 12.57 -14.95
CA LEU A 164 13.59 13.96 -14.72
C LEU A 164 14.80 14.92 -14.66
N LEU A 165 15.99 14.39 -14.37
CA LEU A 165 17.22 15.19 -14.29
C LEU A 165 17.93 15.35 -15.64
N ARG A 166 17.61 14.52 -16.64
CA ARG A 166 18.25 14.60 -17.97
C ARG A 166 17.74 15.77 -18.83
N HIS A 167 16.54 16.28 -18.55
CA HIS A 167 15.96 17.44 -19.25
C HIS A 167 16.24 18.79 -18.56
N ARG A 168 17.12 18.82 -17.55
CA ARG A 168 17.42 20.04 -16.79
C ARG A 168 18.65 20.82 -17.26
N ASN A 169 19.30 20.40 -18.35
CA ASN A 169 20.35 21.17 -19.02
C ASN A 169 20.05 21.20 -20.54
N PRO A 170 19.35 22.23 -21.05
CA PRO A 170 19.47 22.67 -22.43
C PRO A 170 20.84 23.32 -22.69
#